data_AF-A0A2V0PCV8-F1
#
_entry.id   AF-A0A2V0PCV8-F1
#
_cell.length_a   1.000
_cell.length_b   1.000
_cell.length_c   1.000
_cell.angle_alpha   90.00
_cell.angle_beta   90.00
_cell.angle_gamma   90.00
#
_symmetry.space_group_name_H-M   'P 1'
#
loop_
_entity.id
_entity.type
_entity.pdbx_description
1 polymer ?
#
loop_
_entity_poly.entity_id
_entity_poly.type
_entity_poly.pdbx_seq_one_letter_code
_entity_poly.pdbx_strand_id
1 'polypeptide(L)'
;MLGCKTIADGGPRLLHARGAAAPPAAPAAAAAAARMRPARRRGRRAPAAPAAAPAAAAVGIDLGTTNTVVAVLRRGEAAPSVLLADGGGALDPAAGPAAAGAAAGPPPFAIPSVASVAPDGSWTVGAAARARAASDPQNTYSSAKRLLGRAASEAAAWRLPGFRVVEGPGGGVLLECPALGRPIAPQQVSAEVLRRALALASDHIGAPVSEAVVTVPAHFNEAQRAATLEAARIAGLARVSLLQEPVAAALAFGFGKPFESETLLVFDLGGGTYDVSILDSFEGIMEVLATGGDSALGGDDFDRAIAGLLLSRLSESASPAAAAAAAADPSGARALLDAAEAAKVALSSSEAARARLPRLPAAGHGAGFVALDATITARDLEAASEALRARLWPPLAGAAAECKLELAGGPEAFEALLAARRRGGGEPSDGAGSSSGGVESSSSSSSSSSSSSSSSSSSSSSSSSSSSSSSSSSSSSTGNDSGGDGKQAVAAAAAGAGADKYAPKPRRATAAVLVGGATRMPLVRDYVRHVTGLEPRSDVDPEQCVALGAAIHAALLLGLTSGVEVMDGSYVEEQHARASGFQV
;
A
#
# COMPACT_ATOMS: atom_id res chain seq x y z
N MET A 1 -33.93 48.47 35.67
CA MET A 1 -35.14 48.96 34.96
C MET A 1 -35.29 48.10 33.71
N LEU A 2 -36.30 47.21 33.67
CA LEU A 2 -37.55 47.37 32.91
C LEU A 2 -37.35 47.25 31.38
N GLY A 3 -37.98 46.34 30.63
CA GLY A 3 -38.90 45.22 30.92
C GLY A 3 -38.87 44.22 29.75
N CYS A 4 -39.11 42.91 29.92
CA CYS A 4 -40.37 42.23 30.22
C CYS A 4 -41.46 42.37 29.15
N LYS A 5 -41.75 41.27 28.44
CA LYS A 5 -43.09 40.94 27.93
C LYS A 5 -43.32 39.42 28.00
N THR A 6 -44.30 39.05 28.81
CA THR A 6 -44.80 37.69 29.06
C THR A 6 -45.90 37.32 28.07
N ILE A 7 -46.02 36.03 27.73
CA ILE A 7 -47.31 35.36 27.51
C ILE A 7 -47.26 34.01 28.25
N ALA A 8 -48.34 33.65 28.93
CA ALA A 8 -48.41 32.53 29.87
C ALA A 8 -49.40 31.43 29.42
N ASP A 9 -49.20 30.25 30.02
CA ASP A 9 -50.14 29.15 30.33
C ASP A 9 -51.49 28.98 29.62
N GLY A 10 -51.81 27.71 29.31
CA GLY A 10 -53.17 27.34 28.89
C GLY A 10 -53.38 25.88 28.46
N GLY A 11 -53.13 24.89 29.32
CA GLY A 11 -53.81 23.59 29.24
C GLY A 11 -55.15 23.62 30.00
N PRO A 12 -55.91 22.51 30.12
CA PRO A 12 -55.84 21.23 29.41
C PRO A 12 -57.20 20.81 28.78
N ARG A 13 -57.28 19.65 28.10
CA ARG A 13 -58.44 18.72 28.19
C ARG A 13 -58.21 17.37 27.50
N LEU A 14 -58.45 16.29 28.25
CA LEU A 14 -58.62 14.92 27.76
C LEU A 14 -60.00 14.73 27.12
N LEU A 15 -60.08 13.88 26.08
CA LEU A 15 -61.30 13.16 25.72
C LEU A 15 -60.97 11.76 25.17
N HIS A 16 -61.73 10.75 25.61
CA HIS A 16 -61.60 9.34 25.24
C HIS A 16 -62.33 9.00 23.92
N ALA A 17 -61.77 8.07 23.13
CA ALA A 17 -62.44 6.88 22.53
C ALA A 17 -61.40 6.12 21.66
N ARG A 18 -61.05 4.85 21.92
CA ARG A 18 -61.77 3.59 21.61
C ARG A 18 -62.09 3.40 20.12
N GLY A 19 -61.50 2.36 19.51
CA GLY A 19 -61.94 1.82 18.21
C GLY A 19 -60.87 1.00 17.49
N ALA A 20 -60.72 -0.29 17.81
CA ALA A 20 -59.92 -1.22 17.01
C ALA A 20 -60.76 -1.83 15.88
N ALA A 21 -60.19 -2.00 14.69
CA ALA A 21 -60.81 -2.72 13.57
C ALA A 21 -59.76 -3.53 12.80
N ALA A 22 -60.11 -4.76 12.44
CA ALA A 22 -59.24 -5.74 11.77
C ALA A 22 -59.29 -5.61 10.22
N PRO A 23 -58.28 -6.13 9.49
CA PRO A 23 -58.29 -6.14 8.03
C PRO A 23 -59.33 -7.16 7.47
N PRO A 24 -59.94 -6.88 6.29
CA PRO A 24 -61.01 -7.71 5.73
C PRO A 24 -60.53 -8.99 5.03
N ALA A 25 -61.41 -9.98 4.99
CA ALA A 25 -61.17 -11.31 4.40
C ALA A 25 -61.27 -11.33 2.85
N ALA A 26 -60.60 -12.31 2.24
CA ALA A 26 -60.62 -12.55 0.79
C ALA A 26 -61.92 -13.27 0.32
N PRO A 27 -62.40 -13.03 -0.92
CA PRO A 27 -63.56 -13.70 -1.48
C PRO A 27 -63.24 -15.10 -2.05
N ALA A 28 -64.28 -15.94 -2.13
CA ALA A 28 -64.20 -17.35 -2.52
C ALA A 28 -64.28 -17.60 -4.05
N ALA A 29 -64.03 -18.84 -4.44
CA ALA A 29 -63.79 -19.28 -5.81
C ALA A 29 -65.01 -19.38 -6.73
N ALA A 30 -64.75 -19.34 -8.04
CA ALA A 30 -65.61 -19.89 -9.09
C ALA A 30 -64.89 -21.04 -9.80
N ALA A 31 -65.61 -22.10 -10.17
CA ALA A 31 -65.04 -23.36 -10.66
C ALA A 31 -65.30 -23.58 -12.17
N ALA A 32 -64.31 -24.16 -12.86
CA ALA A 32 -64.49 -24.79 -14.17
C ALA A 32 -63.62 -26.06 -14.25
N ALA A 33 -64.19 -27.16 -14.76
CA ALA A 33 -63.64 -28.51 -14.59
C ALA A 33 -62.85 -29.02 -15.80
N ALA A 34 -61.73 -29.72 -15.55
CA ALA A 34 -61.04 -30.53 -16.56
C ALA A 34 -60.34 -31.79 -15.96
N ARG A 35 -61.06 -32.92 -16.04
CA ARG A 35 -60.60 -34.33 -16.12
C ARG A 35 -59.30 -34.77 -15.40
N MET A 36 -59.48 -35.64 -14.40
CA MET A 36 -58.39 -36.42 -13.78
C MET A 36 -57.62 -37.32 -14.76
N ARG A 37 -56.31 -37.47 -14.49
CA ARG A 37 -55.45 -38.60 -14.92
C ARG A 37 -54.83 -39.26 -13.68
N PRO A 38 -54.54 -40.57 -13.70
CA PRO A 38 -54.17 -41.31 -12.48
C PRO A 38 -52.80 -40.92 -11.93
N ALA A 39 -52.67 -41.02 -10.60
CA ALA A 39 -51.54 -40.50 -9.84
C ALA A 39 -50.23 -41.27 -10.08
N ARG A 40 -49.15 -40.55 -10.40
CA ARG A 40 -47.78 -41.03 -10.17
C ARG A 40 -47.36 -40.68 -8.74
N ARG A 41 -46.96 -41.70 -7.96
CA ARG A 41 -46.29 -41.54 -6.66
C ARG A 41 -45.10 -40.56 -6.81
N ARG A 42 -45.25 -39.32 -6.32
CA ARG A 42 -44.09 -38.46 -6.05
C ARG A 42 -43.46 -38.97 -4.75
N GLY A 43 -42.23 -39.47 -4.84
CA GLY A 43 -41.44 -39.75 -3.64
C GLY A 43 -41.29 -38.46 -2.82
N ARG A 44 -41.28 -38.58 -1.49
CA ARG A 44 -40.90 -37.46 -0.62
C ARG A 44 -39.49 -37.04 -0.99
N ARG A 45 -39.34 -35.88 -1.64
CA ARG A 45 -38.04 -35.22 -1.76
C ARG A 45 -37.60 -34.91 -0.32
N ALA A 46 -36.44 -35.44 0.08
CA ALA A 46 -35.86 -35.10 1.37
C ALA A 46 -35.74 -33.56 1.48
N PRO A 47 -35.90 -32.97 2.67
CA PRO A 47 -35.60 -31.55 2.82
C PRO A 47 -34.18 -31.30 2.31
N ALA A 48 -33.99 -30.21 1.56
CA ALA A 48 -32.66 -29.81 1.18
C ALA A 48 -31.82 -29.67 2.46
N ALA A 49 -30.59 -30.20 2.44
CA ALA A 49 -29.67 -29.98 3.55
C ALA A 49 -29.59 -28.47 3.83
N PRO A 50 -29.50 -28.04 5.10
CA PRO A 50 -29.26 -26.64 5.39
C PRO A 50 -28.04 -26.18 4.60
N ALA A 51 -28.11 -25.00 3.98
CA ALA A 51 -26.95 -24.40 3.36
C ALA A 51 -25.82 -24.41 4.40
N ALA A 52 -24.65 -24.91 4.02
CA ALA A 52 -23.51 -24.97 4.92
C ALA A 52 -23.27 -23.55 5.49
N ALA A 53 -23.06 -23.45 6.80
CA ALA A 53 -22.68 -22.18 7.40
C ALA A 53 -21.48 -21.63 6.61
N PRO A 54 -21.48 -20.34 6.24
CA PRO A 54 -20.44 -19.78 5.38
C PRO A 54 -19.08 -20.07 6.01
N ALA A 55 -18.18 -20.64 5.19
CA ALA A 55 -16.87 -21.05 5.68
C ALA A 55 -16.16 -19.83 6.26
N ALA A 56 -15.72 -19.93 7.52
CA ALA A 56 -15.04 -18.84 8.20
C ALA A 56 -13.83 -18.39 7.37
N ALA A 57 -13.85 -17.13 6.96
CA ALA A 57 -12.90 -16.52 6.07
C ALA A 57 -12.43 -15.19 6.66
N ALA A 58 -11.11 -15.04 6.72
CA ALA A 58 -10.45 -13.80 7.09
C ALA A 58 -10.35 -12.88 5.88
N VAL A 59 -10.62 -11.60 6.06
CA VAL A 59 -10.55 -10.57 5.00
C VAL A 59 -9.55 -9.50 5.41
N GLY A 60 -8.52 -9.31 4.60
CA GLY A 60 -7.56 -8.21 4.69
C GLY A 60 -7.77 -7.22 3.55
N ILE A 61 -7.82 -5.94 3.86
CA ILE A 61 -7.97 -4.86 2.89
C ILE A 61 -6.80 -3.90 3.04
N ASP A 62 -5.95 -3.86 2.02
CA ASP A 62 -5.00 -2.75 1.85
C ASP A 62 -5.74 -1.55 1.27
N LEU A 63 -6.06 -0.55 2.09
CA LEU A 63 -6.70 0.69 1.66
C LEU A 63 -5.63 1.70 1.23
N GLY A 64 -4.98 1.50 0.09
CA GLY A 64 -3.90 2.37 -0.38
C GLY A 64 -4.38 3.71 -0.98
N THR A 65 -3.47 4.68 -1.09
CA THR A 65 -3.75 6.04 -1.61
C THR A 65 -4.16 6.04 -3.09
N THR A 66 -3.52 5.19 -3.91
CA THR A 66 -3.75 5.12 -5.37
C THR A 66 -4.54 3.87 -5.76
N ASN A 67 -4.25 2.74 -5.12
CA ASN A 67 -4.85 1.43 -5.34
C ASN A 67 -5.27 0.83 -4.00
N THR A 68 -6.34 0.05 -4.00
CA THR A 68 -6.83 -0.77 -2.89
C THR A 68 -6.76 -2.23 -3.31
N VAL A 69 -6.27 -3.10 -2.44
CA VAL A 69 -6.09 -4.54 -2.71
C VAL A 69 -6.79 -5.35 -1.62
N VAL A 70 -7.43 -6.46 -2.00
CA VAL A 70 -8.18 -7.32 -1.09
C VAL A 70 -7.57 -8.70 -1.11
N ALA A 71 -7.35 -9.28 0.07
CA ALA A 71 -6.95 -10.68 0.21
C ALA A 71 -7.87 -11.42 1.18
N VAL A 72 -8.04 -12.72 0.93
CA VAL A 72 -8.90 -13.62 1.71
C VAL A 72 -8.13 -14.88 2.08
N LEU A 73 -8.33 -15.35 3.31
CA LEU A 73 -7.84 -16.65 3.79
C LEU A 73 -9.01 -17.43 4.41
N ARG A 74 -9.47 -18.51 3.76
CA ARG A 74 -10.50 -19.40 4.31
C ARG A 74 -9.90 -20.46 5.23
N ARG A 75 -10.72 -20.95 6.15
CA ARG A 75 -10.39 -22.12 6.98
C ARG A 75 -9.94 -23.31 6.11
N GLY A 76 -8.70 -23.77 6.32
CA GLY A 76 -8.13 -24.94 5.64
C GLY A 76 -7.38 -24.62 4.34
N GLU A 77 -7.38 -23.38 3.87
CA GLU A 77 -6.41 -22.91 2.88
C GLU A 77 -5.05 -22.71 3.57
N ALA A 78 -3.95 -23.04 2.86
CA ALA A 78 -2.60 -22.99 3.44
C ALA A 78 -1.99 -21.58 3.46
N ALA A 79 -2.49 -20.66 2.62
CA ALA A 79 -2.01 -19.29 2.46
C ALA A 79 -3.14 -18.37 1.98
N PRO A 80 -3.10 -17.07 2.30
CA PRO A 80 -4.05 -16.09 1.76
C PRO A 80 -3.97 -15.97 0.24
N SER A 81 -5.07 -15.56 -0.39
CA SER A 81 -5.18 -15.30 -1.83
C SER A 81 -5.68 -13.88 -2.09
N VAL A 82 -5.07 -13.17 -3.05
CA VAL A 82 -5.47 -11.81 -3.45
C VAL A 82 -6.57 -11.89 -4.50
N LEU A 83 -7.58 -11.01 -4.41
CA LEU A 83 -8.74 -11.00 -5.30
C LEU A 83 -8.52 -10.15 -6.56
N LEU A 84 -9.13 -10.56 -7.67
CA LEU A 84 -9.12 -9.81 -8.92
C LEU A 84 -10.15 -8.66 -8.85
N ALA A 85 -9.74 -7.44 -9.23
CA ALA A 85 -10.53 -6.23 -9.04
C ALA A 85 -11.82 -6.18 -9.88
N ASP A 86 -11.89 -6.97 -10.95
CA ASP A 86 -13.06 -7.16 -11.81
C ASP A 86 -14.10 -8.14 -11.24
N GLY A 87 -13.73 -8.96 -10.24
CA GLY A 87 -14.56 -10.05 -9.71
C GLY A 87 -14.29 -11.42 -10.35
N GLY A 88 -13.25 -11.57 -11.17
CA GLY A 88 -12.88 -12.82 -11.85
C GLY A 88 -12.40 -13.96 -10.93
N GLY A 89 -12.39 -13.76 -9.61
CA GLY A 89 -11.95 -14.73 -8.62
C GLY A 89 -10.74 -14.23 -7.82
N ALA A 90 -9.82 -15.13 -7.52
CA ALA A 90 -8.53 -14.81 -6.91
C ALA A 90 -7.39 -14.98 -7.92
N LEU A 91 -6.29 -14.26 -7.72
CA LEU A 91 -5.02 -14.53 -8.40
C LEU A 91 -4.58 -15.97 -8.13
N ASP A 92 -4.05 -16.63 -9.16
CA ASP A 92 -3.34 -17.89 -9.00
C ASP A 92 -2.03 -17.66 -8.22
N PRO A 93 -1.84 -18.26 -7.03
CA PRO A 93 -0.59 -18.13 -6.28
C PRO A 93 0.63 -18.63 -7.06
N ALA A 94 0.44 -19.53 -8.04
CA ALA A 94 1.52 -20.06 -8.87
C ALA A 94 1.97 -19.10 -9.98
N ALA A 95 1.23 -18.02 -10.27
CA ALA A 95 1.60 -17.04 -11.29
C ALA A 95 2.82 -16.18 -10.91
N GLY A 96 3.17 -16.13 -9.62
CA GLY A 96 4.31 -15.41 -9.08
C GLY A 96 4.20 -13.88 -9.13
N PRO A 97 5.14 -13.14 -8.51
CA PRO A 97 5.12 -11.68 -8.40
C PRO A 97 5.41 -10.94 -9.72
N ALA A 98 5.58 -11.66 -10.84
CA ALA A 98 5.91 -11.09 -12.15
C ALA A 98 4.70 -10.84 -13.06
N ALA A 99 3.53 -11.40 -12.75
CA ALA A 99 2.41 -11.52 -13.70
C ALA A 99 1.64 -10.23 -14.04
N ALA A 100 1.94 -9.09 -13.41
CA ALA A 100 1.14 -7.86 -13.52
C ALA A 100 1.86 -6.62 -14.11
N GLY A 101 3.14 -6.73 -14.51
CA GLY A 101 4.01 -5.57 -14.72
C GLY A 101 4.15 -4.98 -16.13
N ALA A 102 3.34 -5.40 -17.12
CA ALA A 102 3.62 -5.11 -18.54
C ALA A 102 2.52 -4.35 -19.32
N ALA A 103 1.35 -4.09 -18.73
CA ALA A 103 0.24 -3.40 -19.39
C ALA A 103 0.08 -1.96 -18.87
N ALA A 104 -0.33 -1.04 -19.76
CA ALA A 104 -0.61 0.35 -19.38
C ALA A 104 -1.93 0.43 -18.60
N GLY A 105 -1.85 0.32 -17.27
CA GLY A 105 -2.98 0.38 -16.35
C GLY A 105 -2.61 -0.08 -14.93
N PRO A 106 -3.55 -0.04 -13.97
CA PRO A 106 -3.36 -0.67 -12.67
C PRO A 106 -3.26 -2.21 -12.82
N PRO A 107 -2.58 -2.91 -11.90
CA PRO A 107 -2.61 -4.37 -11.83
C PRO A 107 -4.04 -4.94 -11.83
N PRO A 108 -4.29 -6.16 -12.35
CA PRO A 108 -5.64 -6.73 -12.45
C PRO A 108 -6.30 -7.02 -11.09
N PHE A 109 -5.52 -7.05 -10.01
CA PHE A 109 -5.96 -7.17 -8.62
C PHE A 109 -6.17 -5.82 -7.90
N ALA A 110 -5.68 -4.72 -8.48
CA ALA A 110 -5.75 -3.41 -7.88
C ALA A 110 -7.07 -2.72 -8.24
N ILE A 111 -7.87 -2.36 -7.22
CA ILE A 111 -9.00 -1.45 -7.36
C ILE A 111 -8.45 -0.03 -7.26
N PRO A 112 -8.49 0.84 -8.29
CA PRO A 112 -8.07 2.22 -8.13
C PRO A 112 -8.86 2.91 -7.00
N SER A 113 -8.15 3.57 -6.07
CA SER A 113 -8.70 4.32 -4.94
C SER A 113 -9.30 5.65 -5.41
N VAL A 114 -10.25 5.55 -6.33
CA VAL A 114 -10.92 6.64 -7.03
C VAL A 114 -12.43 6.39 -6.97
N ALA A 115 -13.20 7.40 -6.60
CA ALA A 115 -14.65 7.37 -6.65
C ALA A 115 -15.19 8.60 -7.39
N SER A 116 -16.28 8.44 -8.13
CA SER A 116 -16.91 9.49 -8.94
C SER A 116 -18.40 9.54 -8.65
N VAL A 117 -18.96 10.74 -8.51
CA VAL A 117 -20.38 10.97 -8.20
C VAL A 117 -21.11 11.48 -9.43
N ALA A 118 -22.17 10.79 -9.84
CA ALA A 118 -23.03 11.23 -10.92
C ALA A 118 -24.11 12.23 -10.41
N PRO A 119 -24.74 13.04 -11.30
CA PRO A 119 -25.75 14.03 -10.90
C PRO A 119 -27.04 13.45 -10.28
N ASP A 120 -27.27 12.15 -10.38
CA ASP A 120 -28.36 11.43 -9.69
C ASP A 120 -27.97 10.98 -8.26
N GLY A 121 -26.74 11.26 -7.84
CA GLY A 121 -26.16 10.87 -6.56
C GLY A 121 -25.60 9.44 -6.53
N SER A 122 -25.59 8.72 -7.65
CA SER A 122 -24.96 7.40 -7.74
C SER A 122 -23.43 7.49 -7.74
N TRP A 123 -22.79 6.50 -7.12
CA TRP A 123 -21.33 6.41 -7.03
C TRP A 123 -20.78 5.36 -8.00
N THR A 124 -19.71 5.73 -8.68
CA THR A 124 -18.85 4.81 -9.45
C THR A 124 -17.49 4.72 -8.74
N VAL A 125 -16.85 3.56 -8.74
CA VAL A 125 -15.58 3.30 -8.03
C VAL A 125 -14.58 2.59 -8.95
N GLY A 126 -13.28 2.72 -8.69
CA GLY A 126 -12.23 1.94 -9.35
C GLY A 126 -11.91 2.42 -10.76
N ALA A 127 -11.61 1.50 -11.67
CA ALA A 127 -11.23 1.82 -13.05
C ALA A 127 -12.32 2.62 -13.80
N ALA A 128 -13.60 2.33 -13.53
CA ALA A 128 -14.72 3.08 -14.11
C ALA A 128 -14.79 4.53 -13.60
N ALA A 129 -14.44 4.78 -12.33
CA ALA A 129 -14.33 6.14 -11.80
C ALA A 129 -13.10 6.87 -12.35
N ARG A 130 -11.95 6.18 -12.40
CA ARG A 130 -10.71 6.72 -12.99
C ARG A 130 -10.92 7.17 -14.44
N ALA A 131 -11.65 6.41 -15.25
CA ALA A 131 -11.98 6.78 -16.63
C ALA A 131 -12.85 8.06 -16.75
N ARG A 132 -13.64 8.40 -15.73
CA ARG A 132 -14.44 9.63 -15.69
C ARG A 132 -13.60 10.88 -15.38
N ALA A 133 -12.42 10.75 -14.78
CA ALA A 133 -11.61 11.90 -14.34
C ALA A 133 -11.23 12.85 -15.50
N ALA A 134 -11.18 12.37 -16.74
CA ALA A 134 -10.91 13.21 -17.91
C ALA A 134 -12.09 14.09 -18.34
N SER A 135 -13.33 13.65 -18.14
CA SER A 135 -14.56 14.34 -18.58
C SER A 135 -15.38 14.97 -17.45
N ASP A 136 -15.21 14.48 -16.22
CA ASP A 136 -15.87 14.95 -15.01
C ASP A 136 -14.89 14.99 -13.82
N PRO A 137 -13.81 15.80 -13.91
CA PRO A 137 -12.79 15.88 -12.87
C PRO A 137 -13.32 16.43 -11.54
N GLN A 138 -14.31 17.34 -11.58
CA GLN A 138 -14.81 18.03 -10.38
C GLN A 138 -15.64 17.14 -9.45
N ASN A 139 -16.22 16.05 -9.98
CA ASN A 139 -16.96 15.05 -9.20
C ASN A 139 -16.22 13.72 -9.10
N THR A 140 -14.92 13.67 -9.45
CA THR A 140 -14.09 12.46 -9.42
C THR A 140 -12.90 12.64 -8.50
N TYR A 141 -12.91 11.90 -7.39
CA TYR A 141 -12.01 12.07 -6.25
C TYR A 141 -10.99 10.94 -6.19
N SER A 142 -9.70 11.30 -6.16
CA SER A 142 -8.57 10.38 -5.96
C SER A 142 -7.73 10.81 -4.77
N SER A 143 -6.82 9.94 -4.31
CA SER A 143 -5.88 10.23 -3.22
C SER A 143 -6.54 10.63 -1.88
N ALA A 144 -7.81 10.28 -1.68
CA ALA A 144 -8.61 10.68 -0.52
C ALA A 144 -7.99 10.25 0.83
N LYS A 145 -7.22 9.15 0.86
CA LYS A 145 -6.45 8.70 2.03
C LYS A 145 -5.53 9.78 2.58
N ARG A 146 -4.93 10.63 1.73
CA ARG A 146 -4.06 11.75 2.16
C ARG A 146 -4.81 12.79 3.00
N LEU A 147 -6.13 12.87 2.86
CA LEU A 147 -7.00 13.90 3.46
C LEU A 147 -7.75 13.41 4.71
N LEU A 148 -7.74 12.11 4.99
CA LEU A 148 -8.41 11.53 6.16
C LEU A 148 -7.84 12.10 7.46
N GLY A 149 -8.69 12.65 8.33
CA GLY A 149 -8.30 13.11 9.67
C GLY A 149 -7.43 14.37 9.70
N ARG A 150 -7.31 15.12 8.58
CA ARG A 150 -6.42 16.27 8.45
C ARG A 150 -7.13 17.63 8.41
N ALA A 151 -6.37 18.68 8.71
CA ALA A 151 -6.80 20.06 8.57
C ALA A 151 -6.72 20.54 7.10
N ALA A 152 -7.64 21.43 6.71
CA ALA A 152 -7.67 22.01 5.37
C ALA A 152 -6.42 22.87 5.06
N SER A 153 -5.86 23.53 6.09
CA SER A 153 -4.62 24.30 6.01
C SER A 153 -3.40 23.44 5.64
N GLU A 154 -3.35 22.21 6.15
CA GLU A 154 -2.33 21.22 5.82
C GLU A 154 -2.53 20.68 4.39
N ALA A 155 -3.78 20.31 4.05
CA ALA A 155 -4.13 19.77 2.75
C ALA A 155 -3.90 20.72 1.57
N ALA A 156 -3.90 22.03 1.82
CA ALA A 156 -3.59 23.06 0.82
C ALA A 156 -2.21 22.89 0.16
N ALA A 157 -1.26 22.23 0.84
CA ALA A 157 0.08 21.97 0.30
C ALA A 157 0.09 20.99 -0.89
N TRP A 158 -0.83 20.02 -0.95
CA TRP A 158 -0.73 18.89 -1.90
C TRP A 158 -1.29 19.15 -3.31
N ARG A 159 -1.93 20.30 -3.53
CA ARG A 159 -2.47 20.76 -4.83
C ARG A 159 -3.09 19.61 -5.63
N LEU A 160 -4.09 18.95 -5.05
CA LEU A 160 -4.77 17.82 -5.68
C LEU A 160 -5.56 18.34 -6.91
N PRO A 161 -5.30 17.83 -8.12
CA PRO A 161 -5.88 18.35 -9.34
C PRO A 161 -7.23 17.67 -9.66
N GLY A 162 -8.10 18.42 -10.33
CA GLY A 162 -9.41 17.97 -10.80
C GLY A 162 -10.59 18.42 -9.94
N PHE A 163 -10.48 18.28 -8.61
CA PHE A 163 -11.51 18.66 -7.63
C PHE A 163 -10.99 19.72 -6.64
N ARG A 164 -11.89 20.42 -5.95
CA ARG A 164 -11.52 21.41 -4.93
C ARG A 164 -11.63 20.83 -3.52
N VAL A 165 -10.58 21.05 -2.72
CA VAL A 165 -10.59 20.91 -1.27
C VAL A 165 -11.06 22.23 -0.63
N VAL A 166 -11.99 22.16 0.32
CA VAL A 166 -12.52 23.30 1.09
C VAL A 166 -12.48 23.01 2.58
N GLU A 167 -12.46 24.07 3.39
CA GLU A 167 -12.46 23.97 4.85
C GLU A 167 -13.87 23.65 5.37
N GLY A 168 -13.96 22.62 6.21
CA GLY A 168 -15.18 22.20 6.90
C GLY A 168 -15.23 22.65 8.36
N PRO A 169 -16.28 22.21 9.09
CA PRO A 169 -16.39 22.45 10.53
C PRO A 169 -15.13 22.00 11.29
N GLY A 170 -14.67 22.81 12.23
CA GLY A 170 -13.46 22.53 13.02
C GLY A 170 -12.14 22.60 12.23
N GLY A 171 -12.12 23.17 11.03
CA GLY A 171 -10.93 23.28 10.20
C GLY A 171 -10.55 22.01 9.42
N GLY A 172 -11.39 20.97 9.48
CA GLY A 172 -11.18 19.70 8.77
C GLY A 172 -11.35 19.81 7.25
N VAL A 173 -10.88 18.80 6.52
CA VAL A 173 -11.04 18.74 5.06
C VAL A 173 -12.46 18.34 4.63
N LEU A 174 -13.01 19.09 3.68
CA LEU A 174 -14.14 18.69 2.84
C LEU A 174 -13.78 18.82 1.35
N LEU A 175 -14.56 18.17 0.48
CA LEU A 175 -14.40 18.21 -0.98
C LEU A 175 -15.65 18.83 -1.60
N GLU A 176 -15.49 19.76 -2.55
CA GLU A 176 -16.63 20.25 -3.34
C GLU A 176 -17.22 19.11 -4.19
N CYS A 177 -18.55 18.96 -4.16
CA CYS A 177 -19.28 18.03 -5.02
C CYS A 177 -20.43 18.75 -5.74
N PRO A 178 -20.17 19.37 -6.90
CA PRO A 178 -21.19 19.99 -7.74
C PRO A 178 -22.38 19.07 -8.04
N ALA A 179 -22.15 17.78 -8.29
CA ALA A 179 -23.18 16.79 -8.59
C ALA A 179 -24.20 16.60 -7.45
N LEU A 180 -23.78 16.80 -6.19
CA LEU A 180 -24.67 16.73 -5.02
C LEU A 180 -25.14 18.11 -4.52
N GLY A 181 -24.64 19.20 -5.12
CA GLY A 181 -24.90 20.58 -4.65
C GLY A 181 -24.39 20.88 -3.24
N ARG A 182 -23.55 20.02 -2.65
CA ARG A 182 -23.02 20.15 -1.28
C ARG A 182 -21.66 19.48 -1.16
N PRO A 183 -20.77 19.92 -0.24
CA PRO A 183 -19.52 19.24 -0.01
C PRO A 183 -19.70 17.85 0.61
N ILE A 184 -18.70 17.00 0.40
CA ILE A 184 -18.58 15.64 0.96
C ILE A 184 -17.28 15.51 1.77
N ALA A 185 -17.24 14.55 2.70
CA ALA A 185 -16.03 14.27 3.48
C ALA A 185 -15.14 13.20 2.80
N PRO A 186 -13.79 13.26 2.94
CA PRO A 186 -12.90 12.23 2.42
C PRO A 186 -13.23 10.80 2.88
N GLN A 187 -13.76 10.67 4.11
CA GLN A 187 -14.25 9.42 4.68
C GLN A 187 -15.33 8.78 3.81
N GLN A 188 -16.20 9.58 3.17
CA GLN A 188 -17.24 9.05 2.27
C GLN A 188 -16.61 8.47 0.99
N VAL A 189 -15.61 9.15 0.41
CA VAL A 189 -14.88 8.66 -0.77
C VAL A 189 -14.19 7.33 -0.45
N SER A 190 -13.46 7.26 0.66
CA SER A 190 -12.82 6.03 1.13
C SER A 190 -13.83 4.92 1.46
N ALA A 191 -15.01 5.26 1.98
CA ALA A 191 -16.08 4.31 2.27
C ALA A 191 -16.66 3.65 1.01
N GLU A 192 -16.76 4.36 -0.11
CA GLU A 192 -17.17 3.76 -1.39
C GLU A 192 -16.11 2.79 -1.94
N VAL A 193 -14.83 3.13 -1.81
CA VAL A 193 -13.70 2.24 -2.16
C VAL A 193 -13.73 0.97 -1.29
N LEU A 194 -13.89 1.12 0.03
CA LEU A 194 -14.07 0.00 0.95
C LEU A 194 -15.33 -0.81 0.62
N ARG A 195 -16.46 -0.18 0.24
CA ARG A 195 -17.68 -0.92 -0.13
C ARG A 195 -17.48 -1.76 -1.40
N ARG A 196 -16.71 -1.29 -2.38
CA ARG A 196 -16.32 -2.12 -3.53
C ARG A 196 -15.42 -3.29 -3.12
N ALA A 197 -14.46 -3.07 -2.22
CA ALA A 197 -13.60 -4.12 -1.67
C ALA A 197 -14.41 -5.19 -0.90
N LEU A 198 -15.37 -4.77 -0.08
CA LEU A 198 -16.25 -5.66 0.70
C LEU A 198 -17.22 -6.42 -0.21
N ALA A 199 -17.74 -5.80 -1.27
CA ALA A 199 -18.54 -6.49 -2.28
C ALA A 199 -17.72 -7.60 -2.97
N LEU A 200 -16.50 -7.28 -3.41
CA LEU A 200 -15.58 -8.24 -4.02
C LEU A 200 -15.26 -9.43 -3.09
N ALA A 201 -14.98 -9.17 -1.82
CA ALA A 201 -14.78 -10.21 -0.81
C ALA A 201 -16.06 -11.04 -0.58
N SER A 202 -17.23 -10.40 -0.49
CA SER A 202 -18.51 -11.07 -0.25
C SER A 202 -18.91 -11.99 -1.42
N ASP A 203 -18.72 -11.52 -2.65
CA ASP A 203 -18.97 -12.30 -3.87
C ASP A 203 -18.04 -13.53 -3.93
N HIS A 204 -16.75 -13.35 -3.59
CA HIS A 204 -15.77 -14.43 -3.56
C HIS A 204 -16.01 -15.45 -2.43
N ILE A 205 -16.46 -15.00 -1.26
CA ILE A 205 -16.77 -15.87 -0.11
C ILE A 205 -18.14 -16.54 -0.26
N GLY A 206 -19.07 -15.94 -1.02
CA GLY A 206 -20.45 -16.38 -1.17
C GLY A 206 -21.36 -15.99 0.00
N ALA A 207 -20.93 -15.03 0.84
CA ALA A 207 -21.69 -14.52 1.98
C ALA A 207 -21.28 -13.08 2.32
N PRO A 208 -22.16 -12.26 2.95
CA PRO A 208 -21.84 -10.88 3.31
C PRO A 208 -20.66 -10.78 4.29
N VAL A 209 -19.68 -9.93 3.96
CA VAL A 209 -18.56 -9.58 4.83
C VAL A 209 -18.92 -8.38 5.70
N SER A 210 -19.04 -8.60 7.01
CA SER A 210 -19.25 -7.55 8.02
C SER A 210 -18.01 -7.24 8.87
N GLU A 211 -16.89 -7.93 8.62
CA GLU A 211 -15.68 -7.87 9.43
C GLU A 211 -14.43 -7.96 8.54
N ALA A 212 -13.44 -7.10 8.77
CA ALA A 212 -12.18 -7.09 8.05
C ALA A 212 -11.05 -6.45 8.89
N VAL A 213 -9.80 -6.77 8.54
CA VAL A 213 -8.64 -5.95 8.90
C VAL A 213 -8.41 -4.94 7.78
N VAL A 214 -8.26 -3.67 8.13
CA VAL A 214 -7.99 -2.57 7.18
C VAL A 214 -6.66 -1.93 7.53
N THR A 215 -5.81 -1.67 6.54
CA THR A 215 -4.46 -1.16 6.79
C THR A 215 -4.38 0.36 6.90
N VAL A 216 -3.39 0.83 7.66
CA VAL A 216 -3.01 2.25 7.81
C VAL A 216 -1.49 2.42 7.83
N PRO A 217 -0.94 3.57 7.39
CA PRO A 217 0.49 3.85 7.51
C PRO A 217 0.92 3.89 8.98
N ALA A 218 2.17 3.54 9.28
CA ALA A 218 2.66 3.53 10.66
C ALA A 218 2.55 4.91 11.32
N HIS A 219 2.94 5.96 10.58
CA HIS A 219 2.91 7.35 11.06
C HIS A 219 1.51 7.96 11.21
N PHE A 220 0.42 7.26 10.88
CA PHE A 220 -0.93 7.80 11.05
C PHE A 220 -1.24 8.09 12.52
N ASN A 221 -1.58 9.34 12.82
CA ASN A 221 -2.01 9.76 14.15
C ASN A 221 -3.44 9.30 14.45
N GLU A 222 -3.89 9.51 15.70
CA GLU A 222 -5.21 9.11 16.18
C GLU A 222 -6.36 9.66 15.33
N ALA A 223 -6.32 10.92 14.91
CA ALA A 223 -7.38 11.53 14.08
C ALA A 223 -7.46 10.90 12.68
N GLN A 224 -6.32 10.50 12.10
CA GLN A 224 -6.26 9.80 10.82
C GLN A 224 -6.76 8.35 10.96
N ARG A 225 -6.39 7.65 12.04
CA ARG A 225 -6.89 6.30 12.36
C ARG A 225 -8.40 6.30 12.60
N ALA A 226 -8.91 7.25 13.39
CA ALA A 226 -10.35 7.45 13.61
C ALA A 226 -11.10 7.77 12.31
N ALA A 227 -10.52 8.57 11.41
CA ALA A 227 -11.11 8.83 10.09
C ALA A 227 -11.17 7.59 9.19
N THR A 228 -10.18 6.69 9.25
CA THR A 228 -10.21 5.39 8.56
C THR A 228 -11.28 4.46 9.16
N LEU A 229 -11.40 4.40 10.49
CA LEU A 229 -12.46 3.64 11.17
C LEU A 229 -13.86 4.14 10.79
N GLU A 230 -14.06 5.46 10.73
CA GLU A 230 -15.33 6.05 10.30
C GLU A 230 -15.64 5.73 8.82
N ALA A 231 -14.64 5.75 7.93
CA ALA A 231 -14.83 5.30 6.54
C ALA A 231 -15.23 3.82 6.46
N ALA A 232 -14.63 2.94 7.26
CA ALA A 232 -15.00 1.53 7.36
C ALA A 232 -16.44 1.34 7.88
N ARG A 233 -16.83 2.11 8.90
CA ARG A 233 -18.20 2.10 9.45
C ARG A 233 -19.24 2.59 8.44
N ILE A 234 -18.94 3.64 7.66
CA ILE A 234 -19.79 4.13 6.57
C ILE A 234 -19.87 3.08 5.43
N ALA A 235 -18.80 2.33 5.16
CA ALA A 235 -18.79 1.28 4.13
C ALA A 235 -19.74 0.12 4.48
N GLY A 236 -19.94 -0.16 5.78
CA GLY A 236 -20.82 -1.20 6.29
C GLY A 236 -20.13 -2.26 7.16
N LEU A 237 -18.86 -2.05 7.54
CA LEU A 237 -18.18 -2.94 8.50
C LEU A 237 -18.76 -2.76 9.91
N ALA A 238 -19.16 -3.89 10.51
CA ALA A 238 -19.67 -3.95 11.88
C ALA A 238 -18.54 -4.13 12.90
N ARG A 239 -17.42 -4.75 12.50
CA ARG A 239 -16.15 -4.74 13.25
C ARG A 239 -15.01 -4.51 12.27
N VAL A 240 -14.05 -3.69 12.67
CA VAL A 240 -12.83 -3.42 11.92
C VAL A 240 -11.68 -3.37 12.92
N SER A 241 -10.57 -4.02 12.58
CA SER A 241 -9.30 -3.87 13.28
C SER A 241 -8.32 -3.19 12.33
N LEU A 242 -7.52 -2.24 12.84
CA LEU A 242 -6.51 -1.55 12.04
C LEU A 242 -5.16 -2.23 12.19
N LEU A 243 -4.49 -2.48 11.07
CA LEU A 243 -3.13 -3.02 11.05
C LEU A 243 -2.17 -2.02 10.39
N GLN A 244 -0.98 -1.84 10.97
CA GLN A 244 0.04 -1.01 10.34
C GLN A 244 0.57 -1.68 9.07
N GLU A 245 0.62 -0.94 7.96
CA GLU A 245 1.15 -1.36 6.65
C GLU A 245 2.50 -2.10 6.72
N PRO A 246 3.54 -1.60 7.44
CA PRO A 246 4.81 -2.31 7.53
C PRO A 246 4.74 -3.61 8.34
N VAL A 247 3.87 -3.69 9.35
CA VAL A 247 3.63 -4.93 10.11
C VAL A 247 2.90 -5.94 9.24
N ALA A 248 1.92 -5.50 8.44
CA ALA A 248 1.23 -6.34 7.47
C ALA A 248 2.23 -6.90 6.42
N ALA A 249 3.07 -6.05 5.83
CA ALA A 249 4.10 -6.48 4.91
C ALA A 249 5.03 -7.52 5.56
N ALA A 250 5.56 -7.25 6.76
CA ALA A 250 6.44 -8.18 7.46
C ALA A 250 5.77 -9.54 7.77
N LEU A 251 4.49 -9.54 8.18
CA LEU A 251 3.70 -10.78 8.33
C LEU A 251 3.63 -11.59 7.03
N ALA A 252 3.42 -10.95 5.88
CA ALA A 252 3.37 -11.64 4.59
C ALA A 252 4.73 -12.23 4.17
N PHE A 253 5.84 -11.54 4.44
CA PHE A 253 7.18 -12.06 4.15
C PHE A 253 7.61 -13.18 5.12
N GLY A 254 7.18 -13.16 6.38
CA GLY A 254 7.46 -14.22 7.37
C GLY A 254 6.53 -15.44 7.29
N PHE A 255 5.38 -15.33 6.62
CA PHE A 255 4.34 -16.36 6.64
C PHE A 255 4.82 -17.72 6.12
N GLY A 256 4.53 -18.78 6.88
CA GLY A 256 4.87 -20.16 6.51
C GLY A 256 6.36 -20.51 6.63
N LYS A 257 7.21 -19.59 7.09
CA LYS A 257 8.64 -19.81 7.34
C LYS A 257 8.88 -19.94 8.85
N PRO A 258 9.94 -20.64 9.31
CA PRO A 258 10.39 -20.51 10.68
C PRO A 258 10.83 -19.05 10.94
N PHE A 259 10.36 -18.46 12.04
CA PHE A 259 10.78 -17.13 12.46
C PHE A 259 12.19 -17.18 13.04
N GLU A 260 13.19 -17.02 12.18
CA GLU A 260 14.55 -16.69 12.61
C GLU A 260 14.59 -15.27 13.19
N SER A 261 15.63 -14.99 13.98
CA SER A 261 15.86 -13.66 14.52
C SER A 261 16.33 -12.72 13.41
N GLU A 262 15.42 -11.90 12.88
CA GLU A 262 15.67 -10.99 11.76
C GLU A 262 15.36 -9.54 12.12
N THR A 263 16.27 -8.62 11.86
CA THR A 263 15.98 -7.18 11.86
C THR A 263 15.61 -6.77 10.43
N LEU A 264 14.33 -6.49 10.19
CA LEU A 264 13.77 -6.12 8.89
C LEU A 264 13.70 -4.61 8.73
N LEU A 265 14.10 -4.11 7.57
CA LEU A 265 13.83 -2.73 7.15
C LEU A 265 12.71 -2.76 6.11
N VAL A 266 11.52 -2.30 6.47
CA VAL A 266 10.41 -2.08 5.53
C VAL A 266 10.50 -0.67 4.98
N PHE A 267 10.56 -0.57 3.65
CA PHE A 267 10.58 0.68 2.88
C PHE A 267 9.32 0.73 2.03
N ASP A 268 8.33 1.50 2.47
CA ASP A 268 7.06 1.69 1.78
C ASP A 268 7.07 3.01 1.02
N LEU A 269 7.05 2.94 -0.31
CA LEU A 269 6.83 4.10 -1.17
C LEU A 269 5.54 3.86 -1.97
N GLY A 270 4.44 4.27 -1.35
CA GLY A 270 3.12 4.23 -1.93
C GLY A 270 2.83 5.40 -2.89
N GLY A 271 1.54 5.61 -3.15
CA GLY A 271 1.05 6.66 -4.05
C GLY A 271 1.28 8.09 -3.56
N GLY A 272 1.15 8.34 -2.25
CA GLY A 272 1.22 9.71 -1.71
C GLY A 272 1.81 9.81 -0.31
N THR A 273 2.39 8.72 0.19
CA THR A 273 3.08 8.60 1.48
C THR A 273 4.35 7.77 1.28
N TYR A 274 5.40 8.15 2.01
CA TYR A 274 6.63 7.41 2.16
C TYR A 274 6.74 7.05 3.63
N ASP A 275 6.90 5.76 3.93
CA ASP A 275 7.05 5.23 5.27
C ASP A 275 8.27 4.31 5.32
N VAL A 276 9.01 4.37 6.42
CA VAL A 276 10.09 3.45 6.74
C VAL A 276 9.86 2.92 8.15
N SER A 277 10.03 1.62 8.33
CA SER A 277 9.92 0.99 9.63
C SER A 277 10.99 -0.07 9.80
N ILE A 278 11.61 -0.09 10.96
CA ILE A 278 12.62 -1.07 11.32
C ILE A 278 11.98 -1.97 12.37
N LEU A 279 11.86 -3.25 12.06
CA LEU A 279 11.21 -4.25 12.90
C LEU A 279 12.23 -5.30 13.35
N ASP A 280 12.08 -5.80 14.56
CA ASP A 280 12.72 -7.05 15.01
C ASP A 280 11.69 -8.18 14.97
N SER A 281 12.11 -9.32 14.43
CA SER A 281 11.43 -10.61 14.58
C SER A 281 12.21 -11.43 15.60
N PHE A 282 11.56 -11.91 16.67
CA PHE A 282 12.16 -12.82 17.63
C PHE A 282 11.13 -13.81 18.17
N GLU A 283 11.40 -15.13 18.06
CA GLU A 283 10.52 -16.21 18.57
C GLU A 283 9.05 -16.11 18.11
N GLY A 284 8.79 -15.55 16.92
CA GLY A 284 7.44 -15.34 16.39
C GLY A 284 6.74 -14.07 16.89
N ILE A 285 7.43 -13.24 17.69
CA ILE A 285 7.01 -11.90 18.06
C ILE A 285 7.58 -10.91 17.04
N MET A 286 6.72 -10.02 16.54
CA MET A 286 7.10 -8.87 15.71
C MET A 286 7.03 -7.58 16.55
N GLU A 287 8.17 -6.90 16.73
CA GLU A 287 8.29 -5.61 17.41
C GLU A 287 8.71 -4.51 16.41
N VAL A 288 8.08 -3.33 16.48
CA VAL A 288 8.49 -2.16 15.70
C VAL A 288 9.48 -1.33 16.51
N LEU A 289 10.77 -1.34 16.10
CA LEU A 289 11.86 -0.68 16.81
C LEU A 289 11.93 0.83 16.58
N ALA A 290 11.63 1.27 15.36
CA ALA A 290 11.63 2.68 14.96
C ALA A 290 10.78 2.88 13.69
N THR A 291 10.18 4.06 13.55
CA THR A 291 9.43 4.44 12.34
C THR A 291 9.79 5.85 11.90
N GLY A 292 9.72 6.10 10.60
CA GLY A 292 9.84 7.43 10.02
C GLY A 292 8.98 7.53 8.77
N GLY A 293 8.68 8.73 8.31
CA GLY A 293 8.03 8.90 7.02
C GLY A 293 7.99 10.33 6.53
N ASP A 294 7.52 10.50 5.30
CA ASP A 294 7.11 11.77 4.71
C ASP A 294 5.72 11.59 4.10
N SER A 295 4.70 12.07 4.83
CA SER A 295 3.29 11.94 4.43
C SER A 295 2.90 12.83 3.23
N ALA A 296 3.85 13.61 2.72
CA ALA A 296 3.73 14.49 1.57
C ALA A 296 4.63 14.04 0.40
N LEU A 297 5.11 12.79 0.39
CA LEU A 297 6.00 12.22 -0.63
C LEU A 297 5.47 10.86 -1.11
N GLY A 298 5.28 10.68 -2.40
CA GLY A 298 4.95 9.37 -2.97
C GLY A 298 4.95 9.37 -4.50
N GLY A 299 4.43 8.30 -5.11
CA GLY A 299 4.30 8.16 -6.56
C GLY A 299 3.68 9.37 -7.27
N ASP A 300 2.67 10.02 -6.69
CA ASP A 300 2.00 11.23 -7.17
C ASP A 300 2.99 12.39 -7.40
N ASP A 301 4.06 12.47 -6.60
CA ASP A 301 5.04 13.56 -6.64
C ASP A 301 6.05 13.33 -7.77
N PHE A 302 6.41 12.07 -8.04
CA PHE A 302 7.14 11.69 -9.25
C PHE A 302 6.31 11.96 -10.52
N ASP A 303 4.99 11.75 -10.47
CA ASP A 303 4.09 12.08 -11.60
C ASP A 303 4.04 13.59 -11.84
N ARG A 304 3.97 14.42 -10.78
CA ARG A 304 4.06 15.88 -10.92
C ARG A 304 5.40 16.32 -11.50
N ALA A 305 6.51 15.68 -11.11
CA ALA A 305 7.83 15.99 -11.64
C ALA A 305 7.94 15.68 -13.15
N ILE A 306 7.45 14.52 -13.59
CA ILE A 306 7.37 14.18 -15.02
C ILE A 306 6.38 15.09 -15.76
N ALA A 307 5.22 15.39 -15.18
CA ALA A 307 4.22 16.29 -15.78
C ALA A 307 4.78 17.71 -16.00
N GLY A 308 5.63 18.21 -15.09
CA GLY A 308 6.38 19.46 -15.28
C GLY A 308 7.30 19.41 -16.51
N LEU A 309 8.01 18.29 -16.71
CA LEU A 309 8.85 18.07 -17.88
C LEU A 309 8.04 17.90 -19.18
N LEU A 310 6.86 17.27 -19.12
CA LEU A 310 5.91 17.23 -20.24
C LEU A 310 5.38 18.63 -20.59
N LEU A 311 5.09 19.46 -19.59
CA LEU A 311 4.65 20.85 -19.79
C LEU A 311 5.74 21.72 -20.42
N SER A 312 7.01 21.55 -20.05
CA SER A 312 8.13 22.20 -20.72
C SER A 312 8.20 21.83 -22.20
N ARG A 313 8.14 20.53 -22.53
CA ARG A 313 8.16 20.04 -23.93
C ARG A 313 6.91 20.46 -24.73
N LEU A 314 5.75 20.59 -24.06
CA LEU A 314 4.55 21.17 -24.66
C LEU A 314 4.74 22.68 -24.95
N SER A 315 5.47 23.39 -24.08
CA SER A 315 5.79 24.82 -24.24
C SER A 315 6.86 25.11 -25.30
N GLU A 316 7.68 24.11 -25.65
CA GLU A 316 8.64 24.13 -26.76
C GLU A 316 7.98 23.83 -28.12
N SER A 317 6.98 22.94 -28.14
CA SER A 317 6.29 22.49 -29.36
C SER A 317 5.05 23.30 -29.71
N ALA A 318 4.39 23.91 -28.72
CA ALA A 318 3.35 24.92 -28.88
C ALA A 318 3.86 26.30 -28.39
N SER A 319 2.97 27.27 -28.19
CA SER A 319 3.36 28.49 -27.47
C SER A 319 3.28 28.30 -25.95
N PRO A 320 4.18 28.91 -25.15
CA PRO A 320 4.14 28.80 -23.69
C PRO A 320 2.78 29.22 -23.09
N ALA A 321 2.11 30.22 -23.69
CA ALA A 321 0.79 30.65 -23.26
C ALA A 321 -0.30 29.58 -23.50
N ALA A 322 -0.25 28.88 -24.63
CA ALA A 322 -1.19 27.79 -24.93
C ALA A 322 -0.94 26.56 -24.04
N ALA A 323 0.33 26.22 -23.80
CA ALA A 323 0.72 25.13 -22.91
C ALA A 323 0.30 25.41 -21.44
N ALA A 324 0.56 26.61 -20.93
CA ALA A 324 0.13 27.03 -19.60
C ALA A 324 -1.40 27.06 -19.45
N ALA A 325 -2.12 27.50 -20.49
CA ALA A 325 -3.59 27.46 -20.51
C ALA A 325 -4.14 26.02 -20.44
N ALA A 326 -3.58 25.10 -21.22
CA ALA A 326 -3.98 23.70 -21.19
C ALA A 326 -3.67 23.03 -19.84
N ALA A 327 -2.59 23.41 -19.17
CA ALA A 327 -2.25 22.92 -17.82
C ALA A 327 -3.09 23.56 -16.70
N ALA A 328 -3.72 24.72 -16.94
CA ALA A 328 -4.62 25.38 -15.98
C ALA A 328 -6.06 24.87 -16.06
N ASP A 329 -6.46 24.29 -17.20
CA ASP A 329 -7.74 23.60 -17.36
C ASP A 329 -7.77 22.28 -16.55
N PRO A 330 -8.86 21.97 -15.79
CA PRO A 330 -8.92 20.75 -14.98
C PRO A 330 -8.74 19.44 -15.77
N SER A 331 -9.29 19.35 -16.98
CA SER A 331 -9.17 18.14 -17.81
C SER A 331 -7.77 18.04 -18.43
N GLY A 332 -7.18 19.16 -18.84
CA GLY A 332 -5.80 19.21 -19.33
C GLY A 332 -4.75 18.91 -18.25
N ALA A 333 -4.96 19.43 -17.03
CA ALA A 333 -4.14 19.10 -15.85
C ALA A 333 -4.20 17.59 -15.52
N ARG A 334 -5.40 16.98 -15.58
CA ARG A 334 -5.55 15.53 -15.37
C ARG A 334 -4.85 14.73 -16.48
N ALA A 335 -5.03 15.11 -17.75
CA ALA A 335 -4.39 14.45 -18.88
C ALA A 335 -2.85 14.50 -18.84
N LEU A 336 -2.27 15.61 -18.37
CA LEU A 336 -0.83 15.73 -18.11
C LEU A 336 -0.32 14.71 -17.09
N LEU A 337 -1.09 14.48 -16.01
CA LEU A 337 -0.72 13.54 -14.96
C LEU A 337 -0.96 12.09 -15.36
N ASP A 338 -2.05 11.77 -16.08
CA ASP A 338 -2.26 10.42 -16.62
C ASP A 338 -1.14 10.02 -17.60
N ALA A 339 -0.68 10.96 -18.45
CA ALA A 339 0.46 10.72 -19.34
C ALA A 339 1.80 10.59 -18.58
N ALA A 340 1.98 11.34 -17.49
CA ALA A 340 3.16 11.25 -16.64
C ALA A 340 3.21 9.93 -15.86
N GLU A 341 2.11 9.50 -15.26
CA GLU A 341 1.97 8.23 -14.54
C GLU A 341 2.21 7.04 -15.47
N ALA A 342 1.59 7.05 -16.66
CA ALA A 342 1.82 6.02 -17.67
C ALA A 342 3.29 5.94 -18.11
N ALA A 343 3.97 7.09 -18.27
CA ALA A 343 5.40 7.12 -18.56
C ALA A 343 6.25 6.61 -17.39
N LYS A 344 5.96 7.01 -16.15
CA LYS A 344 6.65 6.55 -14.92
C LYS A 344 6.56 5.02 -14.76
N VAL A 345 5.37 4.46 -14.95
CA VAL A 345 5.13 3.01 -14.85
C VAL A 345 5.88 2.27 -15.96
N ALA A 346 5.80 2.73 -17.22
CA ALA A 346 6.55 2.13 -18.32
C ALA A 346 8.08 2.21 -18.13
N LEU A 347 8.59 3.30 -17.54
CA LEU A 347 10.01 3.44 -17.17
C LEU A 347 10.47 2.48 -16.06
N SER A 348 9.56 1.76 -15.41
CA SER A 348 9.93 0.72 -14.43
C SER A 348 10.38 -0.59 -15.07
N SER A 349 10.14 -0.77 -16.38
CA SER A 349 10.52 -1.95 -17.17
C SER A 349 11.19 -1.62 -18.50
N SER A 350 11.53 -0.35 -18.76
CA SER A 350 12.13 0.11 -20.02
C SER A 350 12.92 1.42 -19.82
N GLU A 351 14.02 1.60 -20.56
CA GLU A 351 14.85 2.82 -20.50
C GLU A 351 14.15 4.07 -21.08
N ALA A 352 13.09 3.89 -21.87
CA ALA A 352 12.31 4.96 -22.48
C ALA A 352 10.82 4.60 -22.57
N ALA A 353 9.97 5.62 -22.43
CA ALA A 353 8.51 5.54 -22.51
C ALA A 353 7.94 6.67 -23.38
N ARG A 354 6.82 6.42 -24.06
CA ARG A 354 6.16 7.40 -24.94
C ARG A 354 4.98 8.04 -24.22
N ALA A 355 5.14 9.29 -23.79
CA ALA A 355 4.08 10.09 -23.19
C ALA A 355 3.27 10.80 -24.30
N ARG A 356 1.95 10.63 -24.27
CA ARG A 356 1.02 11.23 -25.23
C ARG A 356 -0.02 12.05 -24.50
N LEU A 357 -0.20 13.31 -24.91
CA LEU A 357 -1.34 14.12 -24.50
C LEU A 357 -2.41 14.08 -25.60
N PRO A 358 -3.71 13.97 -25.25
CA PRO A 358 -4.79 14.15 -26.21
C PRO A 358 -4.79 15.58 -26.75
N ARG A 359 -5.66 15.87 -27.73
CA ARG A 359 -5.90 17.25 -28.17
C ARG A 359 -6.61 18.03 -27.07
N LEU A 360 -5.84 18.84 -26.35
CA LEU A 360 -6.35 19.76 -25.33
C LEU A 360 -6.69 21.10 -25.99
N PRO A 361 -7.81 21.76 -25.61
CA PRO A 361 -8.13 23.10 -26.10
C PRO A 361 -7.09 24.10 -25.59
N ALA A 362 -6.58 24.97 -26.47
CA ALA A 362 -5.84 26.16 -26.04
C ALA A 362 -6.83 27.26 -25.61
N ALA A 363 -6.43 28.17 -24.72
CA ALA A 363 -7.28 29.30 -24.35
C ALA A 363 -7.20 30.44 -25.38
N GLY A 364 -8.36 31.05 -25.67
CA GLY A 364 -8.51 32.21 -26.56
C GLY A 364 -9.67 32.07 -27.54
N HIS A 365 -10.22 33.19 -28.01
CA HIS A 365 -11.21 33.15 -29.10
C HIS A 365 -10.52 32.73 -30.41
N GLY A 366 -11.01 31.64 -31.02
CA GLY A 366 -10.36 31.03 -32.19
C GLY A 366 -9.11 30.19 -31.86
N ALA A 367 -8.86 29.88 -30.59
CA ALA A 367 -7.73 29.05 -30.19
C ALA A 367 -7.87 27.61 -30.71
N GLY A 368 -6.74 27.07 -31.20
CA GLY A 368 -6.67 25.70 -31.70
C GLY A 368 -6.50 24.66 -30.59
N PHE A 369 -5.94 23.51 -30.94
CA PHE A 369 -5.62 22.44 -30.00
C PHE A 369 -4.11 22.32 -29.81
N VAL A 370 -3.68 22.06 -28.59
CA VAL A 370 -2.33 21.58 -28.29
C VAL A 370 -2.35 20.07 -28.06
N ALA A 371 -1.28 19.38 -28.45
CA ALA A 371 -1.08 17.96 -28.23
C ALA A 371 0.42 17.70 -28.11
N LEU A 372 0.80 16.63 -27.42
CA LEU A 372 2.19 16.22 -27.24
C LEU A 372 2.34 14.74 -27.55
N ASP A 373 3.45 14.39 -28.18
CA ASP A 373 3.90 13.02 -28.38
C ASP A 373 5.41 13.01 -28.15
N ALA A 374 5.84 12.63 -26.94
CA ALA A 374 7.21 12.81 -26.47
C ALA A 374 7.79 11.54 -25.85
N THR A 375 9.08 11.29 -26.07
CA THR A 375 9.80 10.15 -25.47
C THR A 375 10.47 10.60 -24.16
N ILE A 376 9.98 10.10 -23.02
CA ILE A 376 10.60 10.29 -21.70
C ILE A 376 11.58 9.14 -21.46
N THR A 377 12.75 9.43 -20.88
CA THR A 377 13.79 8.44 -20.58
C THR A 377 13.95 8.21 -19.07
N ALA A 378 14.61 7.13 -18.68
CA ALA A 378 15.00 6.91 -17.29
C ALA A 378 15.84 8.09 -16.75
N ARG A 379 16.72 8.67 -17.59
CA ARG A 379 17.52 9.87 -17.26
C ARG A 379 16.65 11.12 -17.03
N ASP A 380 15.55 11.30 -17.78
CA ASP A 380 14.59 12.38 -17.54
C ASP A 380 13.93 12.24 -16.15
N LEU A 381 13.51 11.02 -15.79
CA LEU A 381 12.96 10.71 -14.47
C LEU A 381 13.98 10.94 -13.35
N GLU A 382 15.24 10.51 -13.51
CA GLU A 382 16.32 10.79 -12.55
C GLU A 382 16.53 12.29 -12.34
N ALA A 383 16.53 13.09 -13.41
CA ALA A 383 16.73 14.52 -13.34
C ALA A 383 15.53 15.23 -12.68
N ALA A 384 14.30 14.89 -13.10
CA ALA A 384 13.09 15.50 -12.58
C ALA A 384 12.83 15.18 -11.08
N SER A 385 13.28 14.03 -10.59
CA SER A 385 13.00 13.55 -9.22
C SER A 385 14.11 13.77 -8.19
N GLU A 386 15.17 14.53 -8.50
CA GLU A 386 16.32 14.77 -7.61
C GLU A 386 15.90 15.32 -6.23
N ALA A 387 15.07 16.37 -6.21
CA ALA A 387 14.53 16.94 -4.98
C ALA A 387 13.60 15.99 -4.20
N LEU A 388 13.01 14.99 -4.86
CA LEU A 388 12.17 13.97 -4.21
C LEU A 388 13.04 12.90 -3.55
N ARG A 389 14.12 12.45 -4.20
CA ARG A 389 15.06 11.49 -3.63
C ARG A 389 15.78 12.04 -2.40
N ALA A 390 16.12 13.33 -2.39
CA ALA A 390 16.68 14.00 -1.22
C ALA A 390 15.77 13.91 0.03
N ARG A 391 14.43 13.83 -0.15
CA ARG A 391 13.45 13.68 0.94
C ARG A 391 13.33 12.24 1.48
N LEU A 392 13.82 11.23 0.76
CA LEU A 392 13.80 9.84 1.23
C LEU A 392 14.77 9.62 2.40
N TRP A 393 15.86 10.40 2.47
CA TRP A 393 16.94 10.18 3.42
C TRP A 393 16.60 10.55 4.87
N PRO A 394 16.08 11.75 5.21
CA PRO A 394 15.92 12.14 6.61
C PRO A 394 15.04 11.19 7.44
N PRO A 395 13.90 10.66 6.94
CA PRO A 395 13.12 9.66 7.67
C PRO A 395 13.88 8.35 7.90
N LEU A 396 14.59 7.84 6.89
CA LEU A 396 15.37 6.61 6.98
C LEU A 396 16.55 6.75 7.94
N ALA A 397 17.32 7.84 7.84
CA ALA A 397 18.42 8.13 8.72
C ALA A 397 17.96 8.36 10.18
N GLY A 398 16.79 9.00 10.37
CA GLY A 398 16.18 9.19 11.67
C GLY A 398 15.82 7.87 12.36
N ALA A 399 15.02 7.03 11.69
CA ALA A 399 14.63 5.72 12.22
C ALA A 399 15.85 4.81 12.46
N ALA A 400 16.82 4.81 11.53
CA ALA A 400 18.07 4.08 11.71
C ALA A 400 18.88 4.57 12.92
N ALA A 401 18.98 5.89 13.14
CA ALA A 401 19.69 6.43 14.30
C ALA A 401 18.99 6.08 15.63
N GLU A 402 17.66 6.11 15.67
CA GLU A 402 16.84 5.80 16.84
C GLU A 402 17.07 4.36 17.33
N CYS A 403 17.00 3.36 16.44
CA CYS A 403 17.27 1.97 16.78
C CYS A 403 18.75 1.54 16.64
N LYS A 404 19.66 2.48 16.35
CA LYS A 404 21.11 2.25 16.12
C LYS A 404 21.44 1.27 14.99
N LEU A 405 20.67 1.32 13.90
CA LEU A 405 20.93 0.57 12.67
C LEU A 405 22.10 1.19 11.88
N GLU A 406 23.08 0.37 11.49
CA GLU A 406 24.12 0.78 10.54
C GLU A 406 23.60 0.75 9.11
N LEU A 407 23.64 1.91 8.43
CA LEU A 407 23.40 2.06 6.99
C LEU A 407 24.74 1.97 6.22
N ALA A 408 24.70 1.50 4.98
CA ALA A 408 25.88 1.26 4.15
C ALA A 408 26.38 2.49 3.38
N GLY A 409 25.49 3.45 3.08
CA GLY A 409 25.81 4.63 2.27
C GLY A 409 24.85 5.79 2.50
N GLY A 410 25.30 6.99 2.15
CA GLY A 410 24.51 8.23 2.19
C GLY A 410 23.95 8.63 0.82
N PRO A 411 22.96 9.54 0.77
CA PRO A 411 22.32 9.95 -0.47
C PRO A 411 23.27 10.70 -1.42
N GLU A 412 24.29 11.39 -0.90
CA GLU A 412 25.25 12.14 -1.70
C GLU A 412 26.09 11.22 -2.59
N ALA A 413 26.45 10.03 -2.09
CA ALA A 413 27.17 9.02 -2.84
C ALA A 413 26.30 8.39 -3.95
N PHE A 414 25.00 8.24 -3.70
CA PHE A 414 24.04 7.80 -4.71
C PHE A 414 23.84 8.84 -5.83
N GLU A 415 23.65 10.12 -5.49
CA GLU A 415 23.52 11.18 -6.49
C GLU A 415 24.83 11.37 -7.30
N ALA A 416 25.99 11.20 -6.67
CA ALA A 416 27.28 11.19 -7.38
C ALA A 416 27.38 10.05 -8.41
N LEU A 417 26.84 8.86 -8.09
CA LEU A 417 26.76 7.71 -9.01
C LEU A 417 25.84 8.01 -10.19
N LEU A 418 24.66 8.60 -9.96
CA LEU A 418 23.75 9.02 -11.03
C LEU A 418 24.39 10.10 -11.92
N ALA A 419 25.04 11.10 -11.32
CA ALA A 419 25.76 12.14 -12.06
C ALA A 419 26.91 11.56 -12.92
N ALA A 420 27.64 10.55 -12.43
CA ALA A 420 28.63 9.83 -13.22
C ALA A 420 27.99 9.06 -14.40
N ARG A 421 26.86 8.35 -14.17
CA ARG A 421 26.11 7.63 -15.21
C ARG A 421 25.62 8.56 -16.33
N ARG A 422 25.20 9.79 -15.99
CA ARG A 422 24.82 10.82 -16.98
C ARG A 422 26.01 11.30 -17.83
N ARG A 423 27.21 11.41 -17.25
CA ARG A 423 28.45 11.85 -17.95
C ARG A 423 29.07 10.77 -18.83
N GLY A 424 29.03 9.51 -18.41
CA GLY A 424 29.56 8.36 -19.17
C GLY A 424 28.70 7.91 -20.36
N GLY A 425 27.63 8.64 -20.69
CA GLY A 425 26.62 8.26 -21.66
C GLY A 425 26.91 8.61 -23.13
N GLY A 426 28.18 8.82 -23.51
CA GLY A 426 28.61 8.86 -24.91
C GLY A 426 29.19 7.51 -25.32
N GLU A 427 28.92 7.04 -26.53
CA GLU A 427 29.55 5.80 -27.03
C GLU A 427 31.08 5.92 -27.00
N PRO A 428 31.81 4.87 -26.57
CA PRO A 428 33.20 4.76 -26.91
C PRO A 428 33.29 4.50 -28.42
N SER A 429 33.61 5.53 -29.20
CA SER A 429 34.13 5.32 -30.54
C SER A 429 35.49 4.64 -30.39
N ASP A 430 35.57 3.34 -30.68
CA ASP A 430 36.80 2.56 -30.53
C ASP A 430 37.94 3.15 -31.38
N GLY A 431 38.83 3.86 -30.70
CA GLY A 431 39.90 4.67 -31.27
C GLY A 431 41.29 4.15 -30.92
N ALA A 432 41.52 2.85 -31.07
CA ALA A 432 42.86 2.25 -30.98
C ALA A 432 42.98 1.06 -31.95
N GLY A 433 43.53 1.32 -33.13
CA GLY A 433 43.65 0.29 -34.17
C GLY A 433 44.79 -0.70 -33.91
N SER A 434 44.65 -1.92 -34.44
CA SER A 434 45.79 -2.68 -34.92
C SER A 434 45.43 -3.40 -36.22
N SER A 435 46.44 -3.59 -37.07
CA SER A 435 46.30 -4.01 -38.46
C SER A 435 46.51 -5.50 -38.66
N SER A 436 45.58 -6.16 -39.34
CA SER A 436 45.91 -7.23 -40.30
C SER A 436 44.75 -7.43 -41.27
N GLY A 437 45.06 -7.54 -42.56
CA GLY A 437 44.07 -7.85 -43.61
C GLY A 437 44.12 -9.33 -43.99
N GLY A 438 43.02 -9.86 -44.55
CA GLY A 438 43.02 -11.23 -45.06
C GLY A 438 41.64 -11.84 -45.31
N VAL A 439 41.09 -11.55 -46.50
CA VAL A 439 40.27 -12.43 -47.36
C VAL A 439 39.08 -13.27 -46.83
N GLU A 440 37.96 -13.04 -47.52
CA GLU A 440 37.01 -14.03 -48.08
C GLU A 440 35.90 -14.70 -47.23
N SER A 441 34.67 -14.35 -47.65
CA SER A 441 33.43 -15.12 -47.66
C SER A 441 33.57 -16.65 -47.72
N SER A 442 32.71 -17.46 -47.08
CA SER A 442 31.33 -17.69 -47.59
C SER A 442 30.53 -18.76 -46.80
N SER A 443 29.20 -18.67 -46.93
CA SER A 443 28.20 -19.78 -47.00
C SER A 443 27.83 -20.70 -45.81
N SER A 444 26.51 -20.95 -45.73
CA SER A 444 25.81 -22.22 -45.35
C SER A 444 25.87 -22.69 -43.88
N SER A 445 24.74 -22.81 -43.16
CA SER A 445 23.83 -23.99 -43.04
C SER A 445 24.49 -25.20 -42.34
N SER A 446 23.87 -25.98 -41.45
CA SER A 446 22.44 -26.29 -41.22
C SER A 446 22.22 -27.13 -39.95
N SER A 447 21.00 -27.06 -39.36
CA SER A 447 20.18 -28.15 -38.73
C SER A 447 20.73 -29.25 -37.77
N SER A 448 19.78 -29.85 -37.02
CA SER A 448 19.80 -31.14 -36.27
C SER A 448 20.66 -31.21 -35.00
N SER A 449 20.11 -31.41 -33.78
CA SER A 449 19.45 -32.63 -33.21
C SER A 449 20.40 -33.83 -33.11
N SER A 450 20.53 -34.60 -32.01
CA SER A 450 19.51 -34.98 -31.01
C SER A 450 20.09 -35.71 -29.77
N SER A 451 19.38 -35.62 -28.62
CA SER A 451 19.12 -36.67 -27.60
C SER A 451 20.21 -37.56 -26.96
N SER A 452 19.96 -37.91 -25.68
CA SER A 452 20.40 -39.11 -24.91
C SER A 452 21.91 -39.25 -24.59
N SER A 453 22.34 -39.85 -23.47
CA SER A 453 21.63 -40.36 -22.28
C SER A 453 22.60 -40.54 -21.09
N SER A 454 22.03 -40.70 -19.89
CA SER A 454 22.63 -41.14 -18.63
C SER A 454 23.79 -42.16 -18.68
N SER A 455 24.78 -41.99 -17.81
CA SER A 455 25.18 -43.04 -16.85
C SER A 455 26.08 -42.52 -15.73
N SER A 456 25.81 -42.98 -14.51
CA SER A 456 26.58 -42.77 -13.28
C SER A 456 27.88 -43.59 -13.22
N SER A 457 28.91 -43.07 -12.56
CA SER A 457 29.87 -43.91 -11.82
C SER A 457 30.51 -43.15 -10.66
N SER A 458 30.89 -43.90 -9.62
CA SER A 458 31.29 -43.43 -8.30
C SER A 458 32.65 -44.00 -7.88
N SER A 459 33.49 -43.18 -7.22
CA SER A 459 34.64 -43.60 -6.42
C SER A 459 35.13 -42.37 -5.63
N SER A 460 34.98 -42.30 -4.29
CA SER A 460 35.99 -42.69 -3.28
C SER A 460 37.36 -42.02 -3.53
N SER A 461 38.00 -41.33 -2.57
CA SER A 461 38.26 -41.63 -1.15
C SER A 461 38.95 -40.38 -0.51
N SER A 462 39.25 -40.19 0.79
CA SER A 462 39.16 -40.93 2.05
C SER A 462 39.64 -40.02 3.21
N SER A 463 39.34 -40.40 4.48
CA SER A 463 40.14 -40.13 5.71
C SER A 463 40.37 -38.67 6.17
N SER A 464 40.50 -38.33 7.47
CA SER A 464 40.49 -39.16 8.70
C SER A 464 40.13 -38.31 9.94
N SER A 465 39.71 -39.01 10.99
CA SER A 465 39.23 -38.51 12.29
C SER A 465 40.32 -38.37 13.37
N SER A 466 39.89 -37.94 14.58
CA SER A 466 40.51 -38.09 15.92
C SER A 466 41.48 -36.97 16.38
N SER A 467 41.58 -36.60 17.67
CA SER A 467 40.67 -36.78 18.83
C SER A 467 41.13 -35.95 20.04
N SER A 468 40.18 -35.48 20.86
CA SER A 468 40.23 -35.20 22.31
C SER A 468 41.56 -34.90 23.04
N SER A 469 41.56 -33.83 23.83
CA SER A 469 42.28 -33.82 25.13
C SER A 469 41.50 -33.00 26.17
N SER A 470 41.64 -33.38 27.43
CA SER A 470 40.93 -32.83 28.60
C SER A 470 41.89 -32.68 29.76
N SER A 471 41.83 -31.59 30.51
CA SER A 471 42.42 -31.52 31.85
C SER A 471 41.74 -30.48 32.73
N SER A 472 41.69 -30.80 34.02
CA SER A 472 41.05 -30.02 35.07
C SER A 472 41.95 -30.00 36.30
N SER A 473 42.11 -28.86 36.97
CA SER A 473 42.71 -28.82 38.32
C SER A 473 42.30 -27.60 39.12
N SER A 474 42.00 -27.84 40.39
CA SER A 474 41.78 -26.93 41.52
C SER A 474 43.11 -26.23 41.96
N SER A 475 43.25 -25.37 42.99
CA SER A 475 42.47 -25.10 44.23
C SER A 475 42.95 -23.83 45.00
N SER A 476 42.04 -23.20 45.77
CA SER A 476 42.17 -22.65 47.17
C SER A 476 43.15 -21.54 47.63
N SER A 477 42.58 -20.58 48.42
CA SER A 477 43.17 -19.74 49.52
C SER A 477 44.21 -18.64 49.14
N THR A 478 44.39 -17.46 49.77
CA THR A 478 43.89 -16.72 50.99
C THR A 478 43.56 -15.24 50.62
N GLY A 479 43.24 -14.23 51.47
CA GLY A 479 42.84 -14.12 52.89
C GLY A 479 43.51 -12.95 53.67
N ASN A 480 42.71 -12.04 54.31
CA ASN A 480 43.10 -10.89 55.19
C ASN A 480 43.90 -9.71 54.54
N ASP A 481 43.96 -8.45 55.01
CA ASP A 481 43.26 -7.65 56.05
C ASP A 481 43.47 -6.11 55.82
N SER A 482 42.60 -5.27 56.41
CA SER A 482 42.70 -3.86 56.85
C SER A 482 43.66 -2.79 56.26
N GLY A 483 43.07 -1.63 55.92
CA GLY A 483 43.43 -0.34 56.56
C GLY A 483 44.17 0.75 55.76
N GLY A 484 43.78 2.02 55.95
CA GLY A 484 44.68 3.19 55.77
C GLY A 484 44.27 4.26 54.73
N ASP A 485 43.90 5.44 55.22
CA ASP A 485 43.51 6.66 54.51
C ASP A 485 44.34 7.13 53.30
N GLY A 486 43.66 7.76 52.33
CA GLY A 486 44.28 8.34 51.13
C GLY A 486 43.43 9.36 50.36
N LYS A 487 42.61 10.19 51.04
CA LYS A 487 41.90 11.30 50.38
C LYS A 487 42.88 12.39 49.91
N GLN A 488 43.32 12.35 48.65
CA GLN A 488 43.53 13.51 47.76
C GLN A 488 44.18 13.11 46.41
N ALA A 489 43.36 12.58 45.49
CA ALA A 489 43.64 12.57 44.05
C ALA A 489 42.34 12.58 43.23
N VAL A 490 41.29 13.24 43.76
CA VAL A 490 40.05 13.48 43.01
C VAL A 490 40.33 14.61 42.02
N ALA A 491 39.92 14.43 40.76
CA ALA A 491 40.12 15.34 39.62
C ALA A 491 41.49 15.32 38.89
N ALA A 492 42.02 14.14 38.53
CA ALA A 492 42.95 14.00 37.39
C ALA A 492 43.06 12.58 36.75
N ALA A 493 42.03 11.71 36.83
CA ALA A 493 42.13 10.33 36.30
C ALA A 493 40.79 9.67 35.86
N ALA A 494 39.77 10.46 35.49
CA ALA A 494 38.44 9.95 35.10
C ALA A 494 38.12 10.17 33.60
N ALA A 495 39.15 10.21 32.75
CA ALA A 495 39.04 10.33 31.30
C ALA A 495 39.59 9.06 30.63
N GLY A 496 38.94 7.93 30.87
CA GLY A 496 39.30 6.62 30.30
C GLY A 496 38.55 5.47 30.95
N ALA A 497 38.11 4.50 30.14
CA ALA A 497 37.43 3.27 30.56
C ALA A 497 36.08 3.45 31.31
N GLY A 498 35.13 4.10 30.63
CA GLY A 498 33.70 4.12 30.99
C GLY A 498 32.80 3.78 29.81
N ALA A 499 33.20 2.82 28.96
CA ALA A 499 32.34 2.34 27.89
C ALA A 499 31.11 1.66 28.51
N ASP A 500 29.95 2.27 28.32
CA ASP A 500 28.71 1.86 28.97
C ASP A 500 28.35 0.41 28.58
N LYS A 501 28.48 -0.50 29.54
CA LYS A 501 28.35 -1.94 29.34
C LYS A 501 26.92 -2.35 28.94
N TYR A 502 25.96 -1.45 29.10
CA TYR A 502 24.57 -1.61 28.71
C TYR A 502 24.17 -0.79 27.47
N ALA A 503 25.11 -0.08 26.83
CA ALA A 503 24.82 0.58 25.56
C ALA A 503 24.37 -0.46 24.51
N PRO A 504 23.17 -0.34 23.92
CA PRO A 504 22.76 -1.28 22.87
C PRO A 504 23.76 -1.23 21.73
N LYS A 505 24.21 -2.42 21.32
CA LYS A 505 25.16 -2.62 20.22
C LYS A 505 24.56 -2.11 18.91
N PRO A 506 25.38 -1.65 17.95
CA PRO A 506 24.88 -1.33 16.61
C PRO A 506 24.17 -2.53 16.00
N ARG A 507 22.98 -2.29 15.45
CA ARG A 507 22.17 -3.28 14.73
C ARG A 507 22.52 -3.24 13.24
N ARG A 508 22.27 -4.35 12.55
CA ARG A 508 22.33 -4.42 11.08
C ARG A 508 21.05 -5.07 10.60
N ALA A 509 20.42 -4.49 9.58
CA ALA A 509 19.25 -5.09 8.97
C ALA A 509 19.70 -6.36 8.22
N THR A 510 18.95 -7.44 8.36
CA THR A 510 19.20 -8.71 7.67
C THR A 510 18.50 -8.75 6.31
N ALA A 511 17.42 -7.99 6.15
CA ALA A 511 16.72 -7.83 4.88
C ALA A 511 16.07 -6.45 4.75
N ALA A 512 16.01 -5.97 3.50
CA ALA A 512 15.14 -4.85 3.10
C ALA A 512 13.89 -5.41 2.40
N VAL A 513 12.72 -4.91 2.78
CA VAL A 513 11.42 -5.24 2.20
C VAL A 513 10.87 -4.00 1.52
N LEU A 514 10.47 -4.11 0.25
CA LEU A 514 9.85 -3.02 -0.49
C LEU A 514 8.33 -3.18 -0.49
N VAL A 515 7.62 -2.06 -0.31
CA VAL A 515 6.16 -1.98 -0.30
C VAL A 515 5.71 -0.80 -1.15
N GLY A 516 4.56 -0.92 -1.82
CA GLY A 516 3.96 0.13 -2.61
C GLY A 516 4.52 0.22 -4.04
N GLY A 517 3.63 0.47 -5.02
CA GLY A 517 3.96 0.38 -6.44
C GLY A 517 5.08 1.31 -6.93
N ALA A 518 5.34 2.43 -6.26
CA ALA A 518 6.43 3.33 -6.65
C ALA A 518 7.83 2.75 -6.33
N THR A 519 7.93 1.73 -5.44
CA THR A 519 9.18 0.97 -5.26
C THR A 519 9.53 0.06 -6.44
N ARG A 520 8.63 -0.15 -7.41
CA ARG A 520 8.98 -0.86 -8.66
C ARG A 520 9.99 -0.09 -9.52
N MET A 521 10.06 1.24 -9.40
CA MET A 521 11.01 2.06 -10.15
C MET A 521 12.46 1.63 -9.86
N PRO A 522 13.27 1.23 -10.86
CA PRO A 522 14.67 0.82 -10.67
C PRO A 522 15.48 1.83 -9.86
N LEU A 523 15.26 3.13 -10.12
CA LEU A 523 15.85 4.25 -9.39
C LEU A 523 15.64 4.18 -7.86
N VAL A 524 14.47 3.75 -7.39
CA VAL A 524 14.17 3.60 -5.95
C VAL A 524 14.78 2.32 -5.40
N ARG A 525 14.77 1.23 -6.16
CA ARG A 525 15.40 -0.05 -5.75
C ARG A 525 16.91 0.11 -5.62
N ASP A 526 17.54 0.80 -6.57
CA ASP A 526 18.97 1.14 -6.55
C ASP A 526 19.33 2.08 -5.41
N TYR A 527 18.46 3.05 -5.09
CA TYR A 527 18.62 3.90 -3.90
C TYR A 527 18.63 3.04 -2.62
N VAL A 528 17.62 2.18 -2.41
CA VAL A 528 17.54 1.31 -1.23
C VAL A 528 18.75 0.38 -1.14
N ARG A 529 19.15 -0.27 -2.24
CA ARG A 529 20.38 -1.08 -2.32
C ARG A 529 21.61 -0.29 -1.88
N HIS A 530 21.77 0.92 -2.38
CA HIS A 530 22.94 1.76 -2.09
C HIS A 530 23.01 2.16 -0.61
N VAL A 531 21.90 2.66 -0.05
CA VAL A 531 21.90 3.19 1.32
C VAL A 531 21.87 2.09 2.38
N THR A 532 21.23 0.95 2.11
CA THR A 532 21.17 -0.17 3.08
C THR A 532 22.29 -1.19 2.91
N GLY A 533 22.85 -1.32 1.70
CA GLY A 533 23.78 -2.41 1.34
C GLY A 533 23.09 -3.77 1.15
N LEU A 534 21.76 -3.82 1.15
CA LEU A 534 20.96 -5.04 1.05
C LEU A 534 20.28 -5.13 -0.31
N GLU A 535 20.25 -6.33 -0.89
CA GLU A 535 19.36 -6.61 -2.02
C GLU A 535 17.92 -6.74 -1.50
N PRO A 536 16.96 -5.92 -1.96
CA PRO A 536 15.61 -5.95 -1.42
C PRO A 536 14.88 -7.24 -1.80
N ARG A 537 14.19 -7.83 -0.81
CA ARG A 537 13.40 -9.05 -0.98
C ARG A 537 12.37 -8.92 -2.11
N SER A 538 12.14 -10.03 -2.80
CA SER A 538 11.31 -10.11 -4.01
C SER A 538 10.42 -11.36 -4.06
N ASP A 539 10.37 -12.12 -2.96
CA ASP A 539 9.56 -13.33 -2.78
C ASP A 539 8.07 -13.05 -2.53
N VAL A 540 7.70 -11.81 -2.18
CA VAL A 540 6.32 -11.33 -2.15
C VAL A 540 6.22 -10.06 -3.00
N ASP A 541 5.14 -9.89 -3.75
CA ASP A 541 4.91 -8.71 -4.58
C ASP A 541 4.66 -7.45 -3.71
N PRO A 542 5.34 -6.31 -3.97
CA PRO A 542 5.25 -5.09 -3.15
C PRO A 542 3.88 -4.41 -3.18
N GLU A 543 3.01 -4.73 -4.14
CA GLU A 543 1.62 -4.26 -4.21
C GLU A 543 0.60 -5.28 -3.66
N GLN A 544 1.05 -6.43 -3.16
CA GLN A 544 0.18 -7.48 -2.59
C GLN A 544 0.50 -7.78 -1.12
N CYS A 545 1.75 -7.60 -0.68
CA CYS A 545 2.24 -7.99 0.65
C CYS A 545 1.39 -7.43 1.80
N VAL A 546 0.96 -6.16 1.72
CA VAL A 546 0.13 -5.50 2.74
C VAL A 546 -1.25 -6.17 2.87
N ALA A 547 -1.94 -6.44 1.76
CA ALA A 547 -3.24 -7.09 1.79
C ALA A 547 -3.14 -8.55 2.28
N LEU A 548 -2.13 -9.30 1.79
CA LEU A 548 -1.82 -10.66 2.24
C LEU A 548 -1.59 -10.70 3.76
N GLY A 549 -0.79 -9.76 4.28
CA GLY A 549 -0.51 -9.59 5.70
C GLY A 549 -1.73 -9.28 6.54
N ALA A 550 -2.59 -8.37 6.05
CA ALA A 550 -3.87 -8.06 6.69
C ALA A 550 -4.79 -9.28 6.76
N ALA A 551 -4.81 -10.13 5.72
CA ALA A 551 -5.59 -11.37 5.72
C ALA A 551 -5.01 -12.44 6.67
N ILE A 552 -3.68 -12.53 6.79
CA ILE A 552 -3.00 -13.37 7.80
C ILE A 552 -3.35 -12.89 9.21
N HIS A 553 -3.31 -11.57 9.47
CA HIS A 553 -3.66 -11.02 10.76
C HIS A 553 -5.13 -11.25 11.11
N ALA A 554 -6.05 -11.03 10.17
CA ALA A 554 -7.46 -11.36 10.32
C ALA A 554 -7.67 -12.87 10.61
N ALA A 555 -6.86 -13.75 10.02
CA ALA A 555 -6.91 -15.19 10.27
C ALA A 555 -6.39 -15.57 11.67
N LEU A 556 -5.36 -14.89 12.18
CA LEU A 556 -4.90 -15.04 13.57
C LEU A 556 -6.00 -14.60 14.55
N LEU A 557 -6.61 -13.43 14.33
CA LEU A 557 -7.70 -12.90 15.16
C LEU A 557 -8.95 -13.81 15.19
N LEU A 558 -9.16 -14.62 14.14
CA LEU A 558 -10.26 -15.59 14.01
C LEU A 558 -9.87 -17.03 14.40
N GLY A 559 -8.62 -17.28 14.80
CA GLY A 559 -8.11 -18.62 15.10
C GLY A 559 -8.15 -19.59 13.90
N LEU A 560 -8.02 -19.06 12.69
CA LEU A 560 -7.93 -19.84 11.44
C LEU A 560 -6.49 -20.28 11.13
N THR A 561 -5.50 -19.60 11.71
CA THR A 561 -4.07 -19.94 11.65
C THR A 561 -3.40 -19.62 12.99
N SER A 562 -2.17 -20.08 13.18
CA SER A 562 -1.39 -19.96 14.42
C SER A 562 0.10 -19.88 14.12
N GLY A 563 0.88 -19.16 14.95
CA GLY A 563 2.35 -19.15 14.89
C GLY A 563 3.01 -17.78 14.82
N VAL A 564 2.26 -16.68 14.98
CA VAL A 564 2.81 -15.32 15.09
C VAL A 564 2.01 -14.53 16.13
N GLU A 565 2.71 -13.80 16.99
CA GLU A 565 2.12 -12.77 17.85
C GLU A 565 2.67 -11.40 17.41
N VAL A 566 1.77 -10.41 17.28
CA VAL A 566 2.13 -9.05 16.87
C VAL A 566 2.13 -8.17 18.11
N MET A 567 3.26 -7.52 18.42
CA MET A 567 3.36 -6.56 19.51
C MET A 567 3.56 -5.15 18.93
N ASP A 568 2.43 -4.46 18.77
CA ASP A 568 2.36 -3.00 18.55
C ASP A 568 1.76 -2.35 19.82
N GLY A 569 2.05 -1.06 20.05
CA GLY A 569 1.53 -0.32 21.20
C GLY A 569 0.00 -0.29 21.27
N SER A 570 -0.67 -0.37 20.11
CA SER A 570 -2.14 -0.48 20.03
C SER A 570 -2.69 -1.86 20.40
N TYR A 571 -1.88 -2.92 20.36
CA TYR A 571 -2.33 -4.30 20.60
C TYR A 571 -2.74 -4.54 22.05
N VAL A 572 -2.14 -3.79 22.99
CA VAL A 572 -2.48 -3.82 24.42
C VAL A 572 -3.90 -3.31 24.64
N GLU A 573 -4.33 -2.27 23.94
CA GLU A 573 -5.69 -1.70 24.07
C GLU A 573 -6.76 -2.63 23.49
N GLU A 574 -6.52 -3.23 22.32
CA GLU A 574 -7.49 -4.10 21.64
C GLU A 574 -7.71 -5.43 22.41
N GLN A 575 -6.64 -5.99 23.00
CA GLN A 575 -6.76 -7.12 23.92
C GLN A 575 -7.44 -6.74 25.25
N HIS A 576 -7.18 -5.54 25.79
CA HIS A 576 -7.90 -5.03 26.97
C HIS A 576 -9.39 -4.85 26.69
N ALA A 577 -9.79 -4.31 25.53
CA ALA A 577 -11.19 -4.17 25.13
C ALA A 577 -11.89 -5.55 25.03
N ARG A 578 -11.24 -6.53 24.38
CA ARG A 578 -11.75 -7.91 24.29
C ARG A 578 -11.84 -8.61 25.66
N ALA A 579 -10.85 -8.46 26.53
CA ALA A 579 -10.82 -9.07 27.85
C ALA A 579 -11.80 -8.42 28.85
N SER A 580 -12.10 -7.13 28.68
CA SER A 580 -13.07 -6.38 29.52
C SER A 580 -14.52 -6.44 29.00
N GLY A 581 -14.76 -7.03 27.83
CA GLY A 581 -16.08 -7.09 27.20
C GLY A 581 -16.61 -5.74 26.73
N PHE A 582 -15.72 -4.75 26.57
CA PHE A 582 -16.08 -3.41 26.13
C PHE A 582 -16.16 -3.37 24.60
N GLN A 583 -17.35 -3.11 24.06
CA GLN A 583 -17.50 -2.73 22.66
C GLN A 583 -17.07 -1.27 22.50
N VAL A 584 -16.17 -1.03 21.55
CA VAL A 584 -15.79 0.29 21.04
C VAL A 584 -16.59 0.56 19.76
#